data_AF-A0A7C3W850-F1
#
_entry.id   AF-A0A7C3W850-F1
#
_cell.length_a   1.000
_cell.length_b   1.000
_cell.length_c   1.000
_cell.angle_alpha   90.00
_cell.angle_beta   90.00
_cell.angle_gamma   90.00
#
_symmetry.space_group_name_H-M   'P 1'
#
loop_
_entity.id
_entity.type
_entity.pdbx_description
1 polymer ?
#
loop_
_entity_poly.entity_id
_entity_poly.type
_entity_poly.pdbx_seq_one_letter_code
_entity_poly.pdbx_strand_id
1 'polypeptide(L)' 'PVGQALLGKEEGDEVVVDAPRGKIHYEIVSIRFLGAQA' A
#
# COMPACT_ATOMS: atom_id res chain seq x y z
N PRO A 1 5.34 -0.44 -9.21
CA PRO A 1 3.87 -0.23 -9.19
C PRO A 1 3.26 -0.23 -7.77
N VAL A 2 3.44 -1.30 -6.97
CA VAL A 2 2.79 -1.40 -5.63
C VAL A 2 3.26 -0.30 -4.68
N GLY A 3 4.56 -0.14 -4.45
CA GLY A 3 5.06 0.87 -3.51
C GLY A 3 4.70 2.32 -3.90
N GLN A 4 4.55 2.60 -5.19
CA GLN A 4 4.07 3.91 -5.67
C GLN A 4 2.58 4.11 -5.39
N ALA A 5 1.77 3.05 -5.51
CA ALA A 5 0.34 3.10 -5.22
C ALA A 5 0.04 3.27 -3.72
N LEU A 6 0.98 2.88 -2.85
CA LEU A 6 0.88 3.01 -1.40
C LEU A 6 1.41 4.33 -0.83
N LEU A 7 2.08 5.15 -1.65
CA LEU A 7 2.71 6.38 -1.18
C LEU A 7 1.64 7.43 -0.79
N GLY A 8 1.75 7.96 0.44
CA GLY A 8 0.83 8.99 0.95
C GLY A 8 -0.55 8.46 1.37
N LYS A 9 -0.69 7.13 1.48
CA LYS A 9 -1.91 6.46 1.91
C LYS A 9 -1.87 6.12 3.39
N GLU A 10 -3.05 6.06 4.00
CA GLU A 10 -3.23 5.80 5.43
C GLU A 10 -3.95 4.47 5.68
N GLU A 11 -3.99 4.01 6.93
CA GLU A 11 -4.77 2.82 7.30
C GLU A 11 -6.26 3.02 7.00
N GLY A 12 -6.90 2.02 6.39
CA GLY A 12 -8.28 2.08 5.91
C GLY A 12 -8.44 2.62 4.48
N ASP A 13 -7.37 3.12 3.84
CA ASP A 13 -7.45 3.56 2.46
C ASP A 13 -7.51 2.38 1.47
N GLU A 14 -8.30 2.55 0.42
CA GLU A 14 -8.31 1.68 -0.75
C GLU A 14 -7.29 2.16 -1.80
N VAL A 15 -6.59 1.20 -2.42
CA VAL A 15 -5.62 1.43 -3.49
C VAL A 15 -5.87 0.50 -4.67
N VAL A 16 -5.68 1.02 -5.88
CA VAL A 16 -5.75 0.22 -7.11
C VAL A 16 -4.35 0.07 -7.68
N VAL A 17 -3.90 -1.18 -7.79
CA VAL A 17 -2.61 -1.52 -8.37
C VAL A 17 -2.83 -2.04 -9.79
N ASP A 18 -2.23 -1.35 -10.76
CA ASP A 18 -2.12 -1.85 -12.14
C ASP A 18 -1.03 -2.93 -12.21
N ALA A 19 -1.45 -4.19 -12.35
CA ALA A 19 -0.57 -5.33 -12.55
C ALA A 19 -0.67 -5.85 -14.00
N PRO A 20 0.32 -6.62 -14.48
CA PRO A 20 0.28 -7.19 -15.84
C PRO A 20 -0.95 -8.06 -16.15
N ARG A 21 -1.65 -8.54 -15.12
CA ARG A 21 -2.86 -9.37 -15.24
C ARG A 21 -4.15 -8.58 -15.03
N GLY A 22 -4.09 -7.25 -14.96
CA GLY A 22 -5.22 -6.35 -14.71
C GLY A 22 -5.08 -5.53 -13.43
N LYS A 23 -6.12 -4.75 -13.13
CA LYS A 23 -6.23 -3.94 -11.92
C LYS A 23 -6.54 -4.82 -10.71
N ILE A 24 -5.85 -4.57 -9.59
CA ILE A 24 -6.10 -5.24 -8.31
C ILE A 24 -6.45 -4.17 -7.28
N HIS A 25 -7.55 -4.38 -6.56
CA HIS A 25 -8.01 -3.49 -5.50
C HIS A 25 -7.53 -4.05 -4.16
N TYR A 26 -6.88 -3.22 -3.35
CA TYR A 26 -6.39 -3.55 -2.02
C TYR A 26 -6.88 -2.51 -1.01
N GLU A 27 -7.01 -2.95 0.24
CA GLU A 27 -7.25 -2.08 1.38
C GLU A 27 -6.03 -2.13 2.30
N ILE A 28 -5.61 -0.97 2.82
CA ILE A 28 -4.51 -0.89 3.77
C ILE A 28 -5.02 -1.24 5.16
N VAL A 29 -4.80 -2.49 5.58
CA VAL A 29 -5.26 -2.98 6.89
C VAL A 29 -4.41 -2.44 8.05
N SER A 30 -3.09 -2.25 7.85
CA SER A 30 -2.22 -1.64 8.86
C SER A 30 -0.88 -1.19 8.28
N ILE A 31 -0.27 -0.16 8.88
CA ILE A 31 1.06 0.36 8.56
C ILE A 31 1.91 0.30 9.83
N ARG A 32 3.06 -0.39 9.76
CA ARG A 32 3.99 -0.50 10.89
C ARG A 32 5.40 -0.10 10.46
N PHE A 33 5.94 0.91 11.13
CA PHE A 33 7.35 1.26 10.98
C PHE A 33 8.18 0.44 11.97
N LEU A 34 8.93 -0.54 11.46
CA LEU A 34 9.75 -1.45 12.27
C LEU A 34 11.19 -0.95 12.47
N GLY A 35 11.49 0.30 12.11
CA GLY A 35 12.86 0.78 11.90
C GLY A 35 13.25 2.07 12.64
N ALA A 36 13.32 2.05 13.97
CA ALA A 36 14.23 2.93 14.71
C ALA A 36 14.59 2.24 16.04
N GLN A 37 15.29 1.11 15.93
CA GLN A 37 15.95 0.52 17.08
C GLN A 37 17.31 1.23 17.19
N ALA A 38 17.39 2.20 18.10
CA ALA A 38 18.64 2.85 18.50
C ALA A 38 19.45 1.93 19.42
#